data_AF-A0A0P1B0J1-F1
#
_entry.id   AF-A0A0P1B0J1-F1
#
_cell.length_a   1.000
_cell.length_b   1.000
_cell.length_c   1.000
_cell.angle_alpha   90.00
_cell.angle_beta   90.00
_cell.angle_gamma   90.00
#
_symmetry.space_group_name_H-M   'P 1'
#
loop_
_entity.id
_entity.type
_entity.pdbx_description
1 polymer ?
#
loop_
_entity_poly.entity_id
_entity_poly.type
_entity_poly.pdbx_seq_one_letter_code
_entity_poly.pdbx_strand_id
1 'polypeptide(L)'
;MADSALPMVLSAVQALYGMEGAERQREANEFLHTFAASDMAWSVGFQLLQDKSLALSSEALFFAANMLHTKVRKEWVRLPADQKGALTMSLQMLISNSRDSMQPAIHQRPLANKLCAIYAVVMISSPDDCSALLSRLLANCSSASAEEISFLLIFARCICEEIEDAELSFAVKDAMEIHLSALSDDIVSLIEKIVLTKEDQDVSH
;
A
#
# COMPACT_ATOMS: atom_id res chain seq x y z
N MET A 1 23.09 11.41 -10.08
CA MET A 1 22.53 10.57 -11.16
C MET A 1 21.05 10.22 -10.94
N ALA A 2 20.45 10.52 -9.78
CA ALA A 2 19.00 10.39 -9.56
C ALA A 2 18.17 11.49 -10.26
N ASP A 3 18.70 12.71 -10.32
CA ASP A 3 17.97 13.89 -10.83
C ASP A 3 17.57 13.82 -12.31
N SER A 4 18.24 12.98 -13.11
CA SER A 4 17.88 12.81 -14.53
C SER A 4 16.79 11.76 -14.77
N ALA A 5 16.49 10.89 -13.80
CA ALA A 5 15.57 9.77 -13.99
C ALA A 5 14.10 10.20 -13.86
N LEU A 6 13.77 11.05 -12.88
CA LEU A 6 12.40 11.50 -12.65
C LEU A 6 11.78 12.17 -13.89
N PRO A 7 12.43 13.12 -14.59
CA PRO A 7 11.84 13.73 -15.79
C PRO A 7 11.56 12.73 -16.91
N MET A 8 12.45 11.73 -17.10
CA MET A 8 12.27 10.68 -18.11
C MET A 8 11.08 9.78 -17.77
N VAL A 9 10.94 9.39 -16.50
CA VAL A 9 9.81 8.58 -16.03
C VAL A 9 8.50 9.35 -16.14
N LEU A 10 8.49 10.64 -15.79
CA LEU A 10 7.31 11.49 -15.96
C LEU A 10 6.86 11.57 -17.42
N SER A 11 7.80 11.81 -18.34
CA SER A 11 7.51 11.83 -19.78
C SER A 11 6.97 10.49 -20.27
N ALA A 12 7.53 9.36 -19.82
CA ALA A 12 7.04 8.04 -20.18
C ALA A 12 5.64 7.75 -19.60
N VAL A 13 5.36 8.14 -18.35
CA VAL A 13 4.03 7.99 -17.74
C VAL A 13 2.99 8.83 -18.49
N GLN A 14 3.34 10.06 -18.89
CA GLN A 14 2.48 10.91 -19.71
C GLN A 14 2.23 10.30 -21.10
N ALA A 15 3.26 9.76 -21.75
CA ALA A 15 3.13 9.09 -23.03
C ALA A 15 2.26 7.82 -22.93
N LEU A 16 2.37 7.06 -21.83
CA LEU A 16 1.59 5.85 -21.59
C LEU A 16 0.08 6.13 -21.47
N TYR A 17 -0.30 7.18 -20.75
CA TYR A 17 -1.70 7.55 -20.51
C TYR A 17 -2.22 8.65 -21.46
N GLY A 18 -1.36 9.15 -22.34
CA GLY A 18 -1.65 10.22 -23.30
C GLY A 18 -2.20 9.70 -24.63
N MET A 19 -2.46 10.63 -25.53
CA MET A 19 -3.02 10.38 -26.87
C MET A 19 -1.94 10.39 -27.97
N GLU A 20 -0.68 10.10 -27.64
CA GLU A 20 0.47 10.20 -28.56
C GLU A 20 0.58 9.04 -29.57
N GLY A 21 -0.38 8.12 -29.58
CA GLY A 21 -0.44 6.99 -30.50
C GLY A 21 0.12 5.68 -29.93
N ALA A 22 -0.30 4.56 -30.53
CA ALA A 22 -0.03 3.21 -30.00
C ALA A 22 1.47 2.86 -29.92
N GLU A 23 2.27 3.26 -30.92
CA GLU A 23 3.71 3.01 -30.91
C GLU A 23 4.39 3.74 -29.74
N ARG A 24 4.03 5.00 -29.49
CA ARG A 24 4.60 5.79 -28.41
C ARG A 24 4.23 5.27 -27.03
N GLN A 25 2.98 4.82 -26.87
CA GLN A 25 2.52 4.14 -25.65
C GLN A 25 3.28 2.83 -25.42
N ARG A 26 3.55 2.06 -26.49
CA ARG A 26 4.33 0.82 -26.40
C ARG A 26 5.77 1.08 -25.97
N GLU A 27 6.46 2.04 -26.60
CA GLU A 27 7.82 2.44 -26.22
C GLU A 27 7.88 2.88 -24.75
N ALA A 28 6.91 3.70 -24.32
CA ALA A 28 6.81 4.15 -22.95
C ALA A 28 6.61 2.98 -21.97
N ASN A 29 5.73 2.03 -22.30
CA ASN A 29 5.50 0.85 -21.47
C ASN A 29 6.75 -0.04 -21.35
N GLU A 30 7.47 -0.27 -22.45
CA GLU A 30 8.71 -1.06 -22.45
C GLU A 30 9.81 -0.39 -21.60
N PHE A 31 9.95 0.93 -21.72
CA PHE A 31 10.85 1.71 -20.86
C PHE A 31 10.45 1.60 -19.39
N LEU A 32 9.18 1.82 -19.06
CA LEU A 32 8.68 1.79 -17.68
C LEU A 32 8.81 0.41 -17.04
N HIS A 33 8.57 -0.66 -17.81
CA HIS A 33 8.78 -2.04 -17.35
C HIS A 33 10.26 -2.29 -17.01
N THR A 34 11.17 -1.82 -17.86
CA THR A 34 12.62 -1.93 -17.62
C THR A 34 13.04 -1.08 -16.42
N PHE A 35 12.52 0.14 -16.32
CA PHE A 35 12.80 1.05 -15.22
C PHE A 35 12.35 0.48 -13.87
N ALA A 36 11.17 -0.15 -13.81
CA ALA A 36 10.62 -0.78 -12.60
C ALA A 36 11.56 -1.82 -11.98
N ALA A 37 12.37 -2.51 -12.78
CA ALA A 37 13.36 -3.46 -12.31
C ALA A 37 14.64 -2.80 -11.74
N SER A 38 14.87 -1.51 -12.00
CA SER A 38 16.07 -0.80 -11.54
C SER A 38 16.02 -0.41 -10.05
N ASP A 39 17.18 -0.16 -9.45
CA ASP A 39 17.28 0.34 -8.07
C ASP A 39 16.69 1.76 -7.93
N MET A 40 16.76 2.56 -9.00
CA MET A 40 16.22 3.92 -9.04
C MET A 40 14.70 3.98 -8.91
N ALA A 41 14.01 2.88 -9.20
CA ALA A 41 12.56 2.81 -9.10
C ALA A 41 12.06 2.96 -7.66
N TRP A 42 12.87 2.64 -6.65
CA TRP A 42 12.53 2.90 -5.25
C TRP A 42 12.37 4.40 -5.02
N SER A 43 13.44 5.18 -5.23
CA SER A 43 13.42 6.62 -4.96
C SER A 43 12.42 7.37 -5.86
N VAL A 44 12.40 7.05 -7.16
CA VAL A 44 11.50 7.73 -8.11
C VAL A 44 10.04 7.36 -7.84
N GLY A 45 9.74 6.09 -7.55
CA GLY A 45 8.38 5.65 -7.22
C GLY A 45 7.81 6.39 -6.01
N PHE A 46 8.61 6.52 -4.94
CA PHE A 46 8.20 7.29 -3.76
C PHE A 46 8.05 8.78 -4.06
N GLN A 47 8.96 9.36 -4.83
CA GLN A 47 8.87 10.76 -5.23
C GLN A 47 7.59 11.06 -6.03
N LEU A 48 7.21 10.19 -6.97
CA LEU A 48 5.96 10.31 -7.73
C LEU A 48 4.72 10.30 -6.82
N LEU A 49 4.75 9.53 -5.72
CA LEU A 49 3.63 9.45 -4.77
C LEU A 49 3.59 10.61 -3.77
N GLN A 50 4.73 11.17 -3.41
CA GLN A 50 4.86 12.20 -2.38
C GLN A 50 4.77 13.62 -2.92
N ASP A 51 5.33 13.88 -4.10
CA ASP A 51 5.44 15.22 -4.66
C ASP A 51 4.12 15.65 -5.32
N LYS A 52 3.26 16.29 -4.53
CA LYS A 52 1.99 16.85 -4.99
C LYS A 52 2.16 17.95 -6.04
N SER A 53 3.34 18.57 -6.17
CA SER A 53 3.58 19.61 -7.17
C SER A 53 3.61 19.07 -8.61
N LEU A 54 3.82 17.75 -8.76
CA LEU A 54 3.82 17.07 -10.06
C LEU A 54 2.42 16.95 -10.68
N ALA A 55 1.35 17.20 -9.91
CA ALA A 55 -0.05 17.18 -10.36
C ALA A 55 -0.42 15.94 -11.20
N LEU A 56 0.05 14.77 -10.77
CA LEU A 56 -0.13 13.50 -11.49
C LEU A 56 -1.60 13.05 -11.49
N SER A 57 -1.98 12.35 -12.56
CA SER A 57 -3.30 11.70 -12.64
C SER A 57 -3.40 10.51 -11.67
N SER A 58 -4.63 10.04 -11.42
CA SER A 58 -4.85 8.90 -10.53
C SER A 58 -4.20 7.62 -11.09
N GLU A 59 -4.20 7.46 -12.41
CA GLU A 59 -3.58 6.35 -13.14
C GLU A 59 -2.06 6.38 -12.98
N ALA A 60 -1.44 7.56 -13.10
CA ALA A 60 -0.01 7.75 -12.89
C ALA A 60 0.42 7.41 -11.45
N LEU A 61 -0.36 7.85 -10.45
CA LEU A 61 -0.12 7.51 -9.05
C LEU A 61 -0.29 6.00 -8.81
N PHE A 62 -1.33 5.39 -9.39
CA PHE A 62 -1.55 3.96 -9.29
C PHE A 62 -0.42 3.16 -9.94
N PHE A 63 0.09 3.60 -11.10
CA PHE A 63 1.26 3.00 -11.73
C PHE A 63 2.47 3.03 -10.78
N ALA A 64 2.78 4.19 -10.19
CA ALA A 64 3.90 4.33 -9.26
C ALA A 64 3.74 3.40 -8.04
N ALA A 65 2.54 3.33 -7.47
CA ALA A 65 2.24 2.41 -6.37
C ALA A 65 2.35 0.94 -6.79
N ASN A 66 1.87 0.57 -7.99
CA ASN A 66 1.95 -0.80 -8.48
C ASN A 66 3.39 -1.25 -8.79
N MET A 67 4.21 -0.33 -9.31
CA MET A 67 5.65 -0.53 -9.48
C MET A 67 6.32 -0.82 -8.13
N LEU A 68 6.10 0.05 -7.13
CA LEU A 68 6.66 -0.15 -5.78
C LEU A 68 6.16 -1.43 -5.13
N HIS A 69 4.88 -1.78 -5.31
CA HIS A 69 4.30 -3.02 -4.79
C HIS A 69 5.00 -4.25 -5.35
N THR A 70 5.22 -4.28 -6.66
CA THR A 70 5.98 -5.36 -7.31
C THR A 70 7.40 -5.46 -6.76
N LYS A 71 8.07 -4.32 -6.56
CA LYS A 71 9.43 -4.30 -5.98
C LYS A 71 9.45 -4.75 -4.53
N VAL A 72 8.52 -4.29 -3.70
CA VAL A 72 8.46 -4.65 -2.27
C VAL A 72 8.22 -6.15 -2.10
N ARG A 73 7.34 -6.75 -2.91
CA ARG A 73 7.11 -8.20 -2.86
C ARG A 73 8.38 -9.02 -3.14
N LYS A 74 9.24 -8.57 -4.06
CA LYS A 74 10.38 -9.35 -4.57
C LYS A 74 11.72 -9.01 -3.93
N GLU A 75 11.95 -7.73 -3.67
CA GLU A 75 13.28 -7.20 -3.37
C GLU A 75 13.41 -6.69 -1.94
N TRP A 76 12.32 -6.59 -1.17
CA TRP A 76 12.34 -5.99 0.16
C TRP A 76 13.39 -6.60 1.09
N VAL A 77 13.50 -7.94 1.12
CA VAL A 77 14.47 -8.64 1.99
C VAL A 77 15.91 -8.21 1.70
N ARG A 78 16.22 -7.88 0.44
CA ARG A 78 17.56 -7.51 -0.03
C ARG A 78 17.94 -6.07 0.28
N LEU A 79 16.98 -5.23 0.69
CA LEU A 79 17.26 -3.84 1.00
C LEU A 79 18.08 -3.70 2.31
N PRO A 80 19.04 -2.77 2.33
CA PRO A 80 19.71 -2.33 3.56
C PRO A 80 18.72 -1.83 4.63
N ALA A 81 19.08 -2.00 5.91
CA ALA A 81 18.19 -1.68 7.03
C ALA A 81 17.85 -0.18 7.14
N ASP A 82 18.81 0.69 6.82
CA ASP A 82 18.64 2.14 6.72
C ASP A 82 17.62 2.52 5.64
N GLN A 83 17.70 1.89 4.46
CA GLN A 83 16.74 2.09 3.39
C GLN A 83 15.35 1.58 3.78
N LYS A 84 15.25 0.39 4.38
CA LYS A 84 13.97 -0.14 4.89
C LYS A 84 13.30 0.84 5.85
N GLY A 85 14.04 1.36 6.83
CA GLY A 85 13.51 2.35 7.79
C GLY A 85 12.98 3.61 7.11
N ALA A 86 13.73 4.19 6.17
CA ALA A 86 13.32 5.38 5.44
C ALA A 86 12.07 5.15 4.57
N LEU A 87 11.97 4.00 3.91
CA LEU A 87 10.81 3.63 3.09
C LEU A 87 9.57 3.36 3.95
N THR A 88 9.73 2.70 5.09
CA THR A 88 8.62 2.48 6.05
C THR A 88 8.04 3.80 6.55
N MET A 89 8.90 4.76 6.95
CA MET A 89 8.44 6.10 7.33
C MET A 89 7.72 6.81 6.18
N SER A 90 8.26 6.72 4.97
CA SER A 90 7.67 7.31 3.77
C SER A 90 6.27 6.74 3.47
N LEU A 91 6.08 5.43 3.61
CA LEU A 91 4.78 4.76 3.44
C LEU A 91 3.78 5.17 4.52
N GLN A 92 4.20 5.23 5.78
CA GLN A 92 3.33 5.65 6.88
C GLN A 92 2.82 7.08 6.67
N MET A 93 3.69 7.99 6.21
CA MET A 93 3.28 9.35 5.85
C MET A 93 2.29 9.37 4.68
N LEU A 94 2.52 8.57 3.63
CA LEU A 94 1.60 8.47 2.49
C LEU A 94 0.21 7.95 2.91
N ILE A 95 0.17 6.91 3.74
CA ILE A 95 -1.07 6.33 4.25
C ILE A 95 -1.82 7.33 5.13
N SER A 96 -1.14 7.99 6.08
CA SER A 96 -1.77 9.01 6.94
C SER A 96 -2.33 10.18 6.10
N ASN A 97 -1.55 10.70 5.15
CA ASN A 97 -1.99 11.78 4.27
C ASN A 97 -3.19 11.38 3.39
N SER A 98 -3.29 10.11 3.00
CA SER A 98 -4.43 9.59 2.23
C SER A 98 -5.71 9.49 3.07
N ARG A 99 -5.57 9.32 4.39
CA ARG A 99 -6.69 9.26 5.34
C ARG A 99 -7.21 10.65 5.71
N ASP A 100 -6.33 11.63 5.81
CA ASP A 100 -6.69 13.02 6.15
C ASP A 100 -7.34 13.80 4.99
N SER A 101 -7.28 13.26 3.78
CA SER A 101 -7.93 13.84 2.61
C SER A 101 -9.46 13.65 2.74
N MET A 102 -10.14 14.71 3.19
CA MET A 102 -11.61 14.82 3.36
C MET A 102 -12.47 14.53 2.10
N GLN A 103 -11.87 14.10 0.99
CA GLN A 103 -12.58 13.80 -0.26
C GLN A 103 -12.64 12.29 -0.48
N PRO A 104 -13.82 11.66 -0.37
CA PRO A 104 -14.02 10.27 -0.74
C PRO A 104 -14.07 10.16 -2.28
N ALA A 105 -12.99 10.52 -2.96
CA ALA A 105 -12.88 10.26 -4.38
C ALA A 105 -12.75 8.73 -4.54
N ILE A 106 -13.74 8.09 -5.14
CA ILE A 106 -13.73 6.65 -5.47
C ILE A 106 -12.42 6.24 -6.16
N HIS A 107 -11.82 7.16 -6.93
CA HIS A 107 -10.53 7.00 -7.61
C HIS A 107 -9.30 6.92 -6.69
N GLN A 108 -9.40 7.36 -5.43
CA GLN A 108 -8.32 7.24 -4.45
C GLN A 108 -8.36 5.90 -3.68
N ARG A 109 -9.48 5.16 -3.73
CA ARG A 109 -9.58 3.84 -3.07
C ARG A 109 -8.63 2.79 -3.66
N PRO A 110 -8.48 2.65 -4.99
CA PRO A 110 -7.49 1.73 -5.56
C PRO A 110 -6.06 2.06 -5.13
N LEU A 111 -5.72 3.34 -5.07
CA LEU A 111 -4.41 3.80 -4.61
C LEU A 111 -4.21 3.49 -3.13
N ALA A 112 -5.17 3.80 -2.27
CA ALA A 112 -5.11 3.51 -0.84
C ALA A 112 -4.95 2.00 -0.56
N ASN A 113 -5.72 1.15 -1.26
CA ASN A 113 -5.57 -0.30 -1.18
C ASN A 113 -4.17 -0.74 -1.61
N LYS A 114 -3.64 -0.17 -2.70
CA LYS A 114 -2.30 -0.50 -3.17
C LYS A 114 -1.23 -0.08 -2.17
N LEU A 115 -1.35 1.10 -1.55
CA LEU A 115 -0.45 1.54 -0.49
C LEU A 115 -0.54 0.64 0.76
N CYS A 116 -1.75 0.19 1.13
CA CYS A 116 -1.93 -0.78 2.22
C CYS A 116 -1.28 -2.12 1.91
N ALA A 117 -1.37 -2.60 0.66
CA ALA A 117 -0.70 -3.82 0.23
C ALA A 117 0.83 -3.70 0.28
N ILE A 118 1.41 -2.57 -0.15
CA ILE A 118 2.84 -2.31 0.00
C ILE A 118 3.24 -2.35 1.49
N TYR A 119 2.47 -1.65 2.32
CA TYR A 119 2.74 -1.59 3.75
C TYR A 119 2.55 -2.94 4.45
N ALA A 120 1.62 -3.78 3.99
CA ALA A 120 1.44 -5.13 4.50
C ALA A 120 2.70 -5.98 4.30
N VAL A 121 3.31 -5.98 3.11
CA VAL A 121 4.57 -6.71 2.88
C VAL A 121 5.68 -6.23 3.82
N VAL A 122 5.79 -4.91 4.01
CA VAL A 122 6.75 -4.31 4.93
C VAL A 122 6.51 -4.80 6.35
N MET A 123 5.26 -4.79 6.82
CA MET A 123 4.93 -5.21 8.18
C MET A 123 5.05 -6.71 8.39
N ILE A 124 4.71 -7.56 7.41
CA ILE A 124 4.92 -9.01 7.49
C ILE A 124 6.41 -9.32 7.68
N SER A 125 7.31 -8.51 7.11
CA SER A 125 8.76 -8.70 7.30
C SER A 125 9.24 -8.49 8.75
N SER A 126 8.41 -7.87 9.60
CA SER A 126 8.58 -7.72 11.05
C SER A 126 7.31 -8.19 11.79
N PRO A 127 7.10 -9.52 11.93
CA PRO A 127 5.83 -10.08 12.41
C PRO A 127 5.38 -9.56 13.77
N ASP A 128 6.32 -9.36 14.70
CA ASP A 128 6.01 -8.86 16.05
C ASP A 128 5.50 -7.41 16.02
N ASP A 129 6.12 -6.55 15.20
CA ASP A 129 5.68 -5.18 15.00
C ASP A 129 4.30 -5.13 14.31
N CYS A 130 4.06 -6.05 13.37
CA CYS A 130 2.78 -6.19 12.69
C CYS A 130 1.67 -6.60 13.66
N SER A 131 1.93 -7.61 14.48
CA SER A 131 1.02 -8.11 15.52
C SER A 131 0.70 -7.03 16.54
N ALA A 132 1.71 -6.29 17.02
CA ALA A 132 1.52 -5.17 17.93
C ALA A 132 0.68 -4.05 17.30
N LEU A 133 0.89 -3.75 16.01
CA LEU A 133 0.09 -2.76 15.29
C LEU A 133 -1.37 -3.20 15.16
N LEU A 134 -1.64 -4.44 14.74
CA LEU A 134 -3.00 -4.98 14.62
C LEU A 134 -3.72 -4.99 15.96
N SER A 135 -3.05 -5.48 17.02
CA SER A 135 -3.57 -5.48 18.38
C SER A 135 -3.96 -4.08 18.85
N ARG A 136 -3.11 -3.08 18.58
CA ARG A 136 -3.38 -1.68 18.92
C ARG A 136 -4.57 -1.12 18.14
N LEU A 137 -4.69 -1.43 16.85
CA LEU A 137 -5.82 -0.99 16.04
C LEU A 137 -7.13 -1.63 16.54
N LEU A 138 -7.11 -2.94 16.83
CA LEU A 138 -8.24 -3.70 17.38
C LEU A 138 -8.69 -3.16 18.74
N ALA A 139 -7.75 -2.90 19.66
CA ALA A 139 -8.04 -2.36 20.98
C ALA A 139 -8.75 -0.99 20.92
N ASN A 140 -8.45 -0.21 19.88
CA ASN A 140 -9.03 1.12 19.70
C ASN A 140 -10.37 1.11 18.92
N CYS A 141 -10.82 -0.05 18.40
CA CYS A 141 -12.00 -0.13 17.54
C CYS A 141 -13.30 0.35 18.19
N SER A 142 -13.44 0.21 19.51
CA SER A 142 -14.67 0.64 20.22
C SER A 142 -14.92 2.16 20.18
N SER A 143 -13.87 2.95 19.95
CA SER A 143 -13.96 4.41 19.80
C SER A 143 -13.47 4.90 18.44
N ALA A 144 -13.21 3.97 17.52
CA ALA A 144 -12.60 4.27 16.23
C ALA A 144 -13.60 4.88 15.26
N SER A 145 -13.12 5.75 14.38
CA SER A 145 -13.91 6.26 13.26
C SER A 145 -14.18 5.17 12.21
N ALA A 146 -15.16 5.40 11.33
CA ALA A 146 -15.44 4.48 10.22
C ALA A 146 -14.21 4.31 9.29
N GLU A 147 -13.41 5.37 9.13
CA GLU A 147 -12.15 5.35 8.35
C GLU A 147 -11.08 4.49 9.02
N GLU A 148 -10.97 4.54 10.35
CA GLU A 148 -10.04 3.70 11.12
C GLU A 148 -10.39 2.22 11.05
N ILE A 149 -11.68 1.90 11.21
CA ILE A 149 -12.19 0.53 11.04
C ILE A 149 -11.98 0.06 9.60
N SER A 150 -12.27 0.90 8.61
CA SER A 150 -12.05 0.58 7.20
C SER A 150 -10.57 0.33 6.90
N PHE A 151 -9.67 1.15 7.43
CA PHE A 151 -8.22 0.96 7.30
C PHE A 151 -7.79 -0.37 7.91
N LEU A 152 -8.22 -0.69 9.13
CA LEU A 152 -7.90 -1.95 9.79
C LEU A 152 -8.34 -3.15 8.94
N LEU A 153 -9.58 -3.15 8.44
CA LEU A 153 -10.10 -4.26 7.63
C LEU A 153 -9.35 -4.41 6.29
N ILE A 154 -9.06 -3.29 5.62
CA ILE A 154 -8.26 -3.29 4.37
C ILE A 154 -6.85 -3.80 4.66
N PHE A 155 -6.22 -3.32 5.72
CA PHE A 155 -4.87 -3.68 6.08
C PHE A 155 -4.76 -5.16 6.49
N ALA A 156 -5.66 -5.66 7.33
CA ALA A 156 -5.73 -7.07 7.71
C ALA A 156 -5.94 -7.98 6.50
N ARG A 157 -6.85 -7.60 5.59
CA ARG A 157 -7.04 -8.31 4.31
C ARG A 157 -5.74 -8.32 3.49
N CYS A 158 -5.08 -7.18 3.33
CA CYS A 158 -3.83 -7.10 2.58
C CYS A 158 -2.75 -7.97 3.20
N ILE A 159 -2.65 -8.07 4.53
CA ILE A 159 -1.69 -8.98 5.17
C ILE A 159 -1.95 -10.44 4.75
N CYS A 160 -3.21 -10.89 4.78
CA CYS A 160 -3.56 -12.25 4.37
C CYS A 160 -3.28 -12.51 2.88
N GLU A 161 -3.45 -11.52 2.01
CA GLU A 161 -3.14 -11.67 0.57
C GLU A 161 -1.61 -11.67 0.34
N GLU A 162 -0.89 -10.77 1.01
CA GLU A 162 0.55 -10.56 0.76
C GLU A 162 1.43 -11.63 1.40
N ILE A 163 1.00 -12.30 2.47
CA ILE A 163 1.77 -13.38 3.09
C ILE A 163 1.97 -14.55 2.11
N GLU A 164 0.99 -14.81 1.25
CA GLU A 164 1.07 -15.83 0.20
C GLU A 164 2.04 -15.39 -0.91
N ASP A 165 1.90 -14.15 -1.39
CA ASP A 165 2.58 -13.64 -2.58
C ASP A 165 4.01 -13.11 -2.37
N ALA A 166 4.34 -12.62 -1.18
CA ALA A 166 5.63 -11.96 -0.95
C ALA A 166 6.80 -12.95 -0.88
N GLU A 167 7.96 -12.60 -1.44
CA GLU A 167 9.20 -13.38 -1.39
C GLU A 167 9.92 -13.21 -0.04
N LEU A 168 9.21 -13.51 1.05
CA LEU A 168 9.71 -13.53 2.42
C LEU A 168 10.10 -14.95 2.83
N SER A 169 11.00 -15.07 3.81
CA SER A 169 11.42 -16.39 4.32
C SER A 169 10.26 -17.14 4.97
N PHE A 170 10.29 -18.48 4.89
CA PHE A 170 9.29 -19.33 5.54
C PHE A 170 9.12 -19.02 7.03
N ALA A 171 10.22 -18.84 7.77
CA ALA A 171 10.17 -18.54 9.20
C ALA A 171 9.41 -17.23 9.52
N VAL A 172 9.52 -16.22 8.65
CA VAL A 172 8.78 -14.95 8.81
C VAL A 172 7.30 -15.16 8.53
N LYS A 173 6.95 -15.92 7.48
CA LYS A 173 5.56 -16.24 7.16
C LYS A 173 4.90 -17.06 8.26
N ASP A 174 5.56 -18.12 8.73
CA ASP A 174 5.10 -18.98 9.83
C ASP A 174 4.86 -18.19 11.12
N ALA A 175 5.80 -17.31 11.50
CA ALA A 175 5.63 -16.41 12.64
C ALA A 175 4.42 -15.47 12.47
N MET A 176 4.21 -14.92 11.27
CA MET A 176 3.06 -14.08 10.99
C MET A 176 1.73 -14.86 11.04
N GLU A 177 1.69 -16.11 10.55
CA GLU A 177 0.51 -16.98 10.64
C GLU A 177 0.13 -17.29 12.09
N ILE A 178 1.11 -17.54 12.96
CA ILE A 178 0.89 -17.72 14.41
C ILE A 178 0.24 -16.47 15.01
N HIS A 179 0.75 -15.28 14.68
CA HIS A 179 0.17 -14.00 15.14
C HIS A 179 -1.24 -13.78 14.61
N LEU A 180 -1.51 -14.08 13.34
CA LEU A 180 -2.85 -13.97 12.75
C LEU A 180 -3.83 -14.94 13.42
N SER A 181 -3.40 -16.16 13.71
CA SER A 181 -4.24 -17.13 14.44
C SER A 181 -4.53 -16.70 15.87
N ALA A 182 -3.63 -15.96 16.52
CA ALA A 182 -3.88 -15.43 17.86
C ALA A 182 -4.88 -14.25 17.86
N LEU A 183 -4.93 -13.49 16.76
CA LEU A 183 -5.80 -12.31 16.60
C LEU A 183 -7.15 -12.61 15.94
N SER A 184 -7.37 -13.85 15.47
CA SER A 184 -8.55 -14.20 14.68
C SER A 184 -9.86 -13.99 15.43
N ASP A 185 -9.92 -14.36 16.70
CA ASP A 185 -11.13 -14.27 17.51
C ASP A 185 -11.54 -12.80 17.74
N ASP A 186 -10.55 -11.92 17.92
CA ASP A 186 -10.77 -10.48 18.09
C ASP A 186 -11.28 -9.85 16.79
N ILE A 187 -10.72 -10.23 15.64
CA ILE A 187 -11.17 -9.76 14.32
C ILE A 187 -12.61 -10.23 14.03
N VAL A 188 -12.93 -11.50 14.31
CA VAL A 188 -14.29 -12.03 14.12
C VAL A 188 -15.29 -11.29 15.01
N SER A 189 -14.93 -11.07 16.28
CA SER A 189 -15.74 -10.30 17.22
C SER A 189 -15.95 -8.85 16.76
N LEU A 190 -14.94 -8.23 16.15
CA LEU A 190 -15.06 -6.90 15.55
C LEU A 190 -16.04 -6.91 14.37
N ILE A 191 -15.92 -7.88 13.46
CA ILE A 191 -16.80 -8.01 12.29
C ILE A 191 -18.25 -8.21 12.75
N GLU A 192 -18.49 -9.06 13.75
CA GLU A 192 -19.80 -9.27 14.34
C GLU A 192 -20.39 -7.96 14.85
N LYS A 193 -19.63 -7.20 15.65
CA LYS A 193 -20.06 -5.86 16.14
C LYS A 193 -20.42 -4.93 14.99
N ILE A 194 -19.59 -4.84 13.94
CA ILE A 194 -19.83 -3.96 12.79
C ILE A 194 -21.15 -4.32 12.08
N VAL A 195 -21.40 -5.62 11.89
CA VAL A 195 -22.63 -6.11 11.23
C VAL A 195 -23.86 -5.79 12.07
N LEU A 196 -23.84 -6.10 13.38
CA LEU A 196 -24.97 -5.84 14.28
C LEU A 196 -25.28 -4.35 14.43
N THR A 197 -24.26 -3.49 14.46
CA THR A 197 -24.47 -2.03 14.57
C THR A 197 -25.18 -1.43 13.35
N LYS A 198 -25.08 -2.09 12.18
CA LYS A 198 -25.80 -1.68 10.96
C LYS A 198 -27.28 -2.07 10.99
N GLU A 199 -27.63 -3.22 11.55
CA GLU A 199 -29.03 -3.68 11.60
C GLU A 199 -29.90 -2.77 12.48
N ASP A 200 -29.39 -2.24 13.59
CA ASP A 200 -30.14 -1.33 14.47
C ASP A 200 -30.48 0.03 13.82
N GLN A 201 -29.71 0.45 12.80
CA GLN A 201 -29.96 1.70 12.08
C GLN A 201 -31.06 1.55 11.01
N ASP A 202 -31.24 0.36 10.43
CA ASP A 202 -32.25 0.11 9.39
C ASP A 202 -33.66 -0.16 9.96
N VAL A 203 -33.78 -0.46 11.26
CA VAL A 203 -35.09 -0.68 11.93
C VAL A 203 -35.73 0.63 12.43
N SER A 204 -35.00 1.75 12.36
CA SER A 204 -35.43 3.06 12.86
C SER A 204 -35.98 4.02 11.78
N HIS A 205 -36.27 3.52 10.57
CA HIS A 205 -36.85 4.30 9.46
C HIS A 205 -38.23 3.82 9.03
#